data_AF-A0A1A3GTS0-F1
#
_entry.id   AF-A0A1A3GTS0-F1
#
_cell.length_a   1.000
_cell.length_b   1.000
_cell.length_c   1.000
_cell.angle_alpha   90.00
_cell.angle_beta   90.00
_cell.angle_gamma   90.00
#
_symmetry.space_group_name_H-M   'P 1'
#
loop_
_entity.id
_entity.type
_entity.pdbx_description
1 polymer ?
#
loop_
_entity_poly.entity_id
_entity_poly.type
_entity_poly.pdbx_seq_one_letter_code
_entity_poly.pdbx_strand_id
1 'polypeptide(L)'
;MRAQGQALLTRSRDVWNTERGHPAYARILEEMAPDEARILLLLLRGGPQAAVDVRTGGPIGMVSSRLVAPGLNMIGPRAGLRYMDNVPAYLNNLFRLGLIWFSQEQLRDPLEYQVVEAQPDVLAAMHSVRAHKVVRRSIHLTPFGVDFCRACLVSEDEDVAALPEHQAPHDIE
;
A
#
# COMPACT_ATOMS: atom_id res chain seq x y z
N MET A 1 31.04 -10.53 -3.69
CA MET A 1 30.07 -10.19 -2.62
C MET A 1 30.74 -9.64 -1.35
N ARG A 2 31.65 -10.35 -0.66
CA ARG A 2 32.30 -9.80 0.58
C ARG A 2 33.01 -8.46 0.38
N ALA A 3 33.74 -8.28 -0.72
CA ALA A 3 34.44 -7.02 -1.02
C ALA A 3 33.47 -5.82 -1.19
N GLN A 4 32.31 -6.05 -1.81
CA GLN A 4 31.27 -5.03 -1.93
C GLN A 4 30.67 -4.67 -0.57
N GLY A 5 30.46 -5.66 0.30
CA GLY A 5 30.03 -5.44 1.68
C GLY A 5 31.04 -4.62 2.49
N GLN A 6 32.34 -4.91 2.36
CA GLN A 6 33.39 -4.11 3.01
C GLN A 6 33.45 -2.68 2.46
N ALA A 7 33.28 -2.48 1.15
CA ALA A 7 33.22 -1.15 0.56
C ALA A 7 32.04 -0.30 1.08
N LEU A 8 30.89 -0.93 1.38
CA LEU A 8 29.77 -0.25 2.04
C LEU A 8 30.17 0.20 3.46
N LEU A 9 30.78 -0.68 4.25
CA LEU A 9 31.24 -0.35 5.60
C LEU A 9 32.31 0.75 5.60
N THR A 10 33.22 0.75 4.63
CA THR A 10 34.23 1.81 4.50
C THR A 10 33.58 3.15 4.18
N ARG A 11 32.62 3.20 3.24
CA ARG A 11 31.87 4.43 2.92
C ARG A 11 31.02 4.93 4.07
N SER A 12 30.42 4.04 4.86
CA SER A 12 29.66 4.41 6.06
C SER A 12 30.55 5.05 7.14
N ARG A 13 31.85 4.80 7.13
CA ARG A 13 32.82 5.39 8.07
C ARG A 13 33.36 6.74 7.59
N ASP A 14 33.01 7.15 6.37
CA ASP A 14 33.42 8.43 5.80
C ASP A 14 32.50 9.55 6.29
N VAL A 15 33.01 10.35 7.21
CA VAL A 15 32.29 11.49 7.83
C VAL A 15 32.06 12.64 6.85
N TRP A 16 32.72 12.63 5.69
CA TRP A 16 32.56 13.64 4.63
C TRP A 16 31.55 13.23 3.57
N ASN A 17 30.95 12.05 3.68
CA ASN A 17 29.94 11.62 2.73
C ASN A 17 28.69 12.52 2.85
N THR A 18 28.32 13.14 1.73
CA THR A 18 27.18 14.08 1.63
C THR A 18 26.00 13.48 0.86
N GLU A 19 26.01 12.18 0.52
CA GLU A 19 24.85 11.49 -0.05
C GLU A 19 23.67 11.56 0.92
N ARG A 20 22.66 12.38 0.57
CA ARG A 20 21.44 12.54 1.37
C ARG A 20 20.30 11.61 0.94
N GLY A 21 20.34 11.12 -0.30
CA GLY A 21 19.30 10.23 -0.84
C GLY A 21 19.62 8.76 -0.63
N HIS A 22 18.60 7.94 -0.36
CA HIS A 22 18.81 6.50 -0.24
C HIS A 22 19.20 5.92 -1.62
N PRO A 23 20.31 5.18 -1.74
CA PRO A 23 20.87 4.78 -3.03
C PRO A 23 19.96 3.83 -3.84
N ALA A 24 18.98 3.19 -3.19
CA ALA A 24 17.99 2.35 -3.87
C ALA A 24 16.92 3.14 -4.64
N TYR A 25 16.69 4.41 -4.31
CA TYR A 25 15.56 5.17 -4.85
C TYR A 25 15.61 5.34 -6.37
N ALA A 26 16.80 5.55 -6.95
CA ALA A 26 16.97 5.63 -8.40
C ALA A 26 16.51 4.34 -9.10
N ARG A 27 16.87 3.18 -8.56
CA ARG A 27 16.45 1.88 -9.12
C ARG A 27 14.95 1.63 -8.93
N ILE A 28 14.40 2.03 -7.78
CA ILE A 28 12.97 1.92 -7.51
C ILE A 28 12.17 2.74 -8.54
N LEU A 29 12.60 3.96 -8.86
CA LEU A 29 11.95 4.79 -9.89
C LEU A 29 11.98 4.13 -11.28
N GLU A 30 13.05 3.43 -11.63
CA GLU A 30 13.15 2.67 -12.89
C GLU A 30 12.23 1.44 -12.93
N GLU A 31 11.92 0.86 -11.76
CA GLU A 31 11.04 -0.31 -11.61
C GLU A 31 9.56 0.05 -11.40
N MET A 32 9.20 1.34 -11.46
CA MET A 32 7.86 1.84 -11.17
C MET A 32 7.08 2.30 -12.41
N ALA A 33 5.78 2.05 -12.40
CA ALA A 33 4.84 2.64 -13.36
C ALA A 33 4.37 4.03 -12.89
N PRO A 34 3.99 4.94 -13.82
CA PRO A 34 3.45 6.24 -13.45
C PRO A 34 2.20 6.17 -12.56
N ASP A 35 1.32 5.19 -12.79
CA ASP A 35 0.12 4.98 -11.97
C ASP A 35 0.47 4.50 -10.55
N GLU A 36 1.59 3.79 -10.35
CA GLU A 36 2.06 3.41 -9.01
C GLU A 36 2.50 4.64 -8.21
N ALA A 37 3.15 5.62 -8.84
CA ALA A 37 3.49 6.88 -8.19
C ALA A 37 2.24 7.65 -7.73
N ARG A 38 1.14 7.59 -8.49
CA ARG A 38 -0.15 8.18 -8.07
C ARG A 38 -0.75 7.47 -6.86
N ILE A 39 -0.67 6.14 -6.80
CA ILE A 39 -1.10 5.37 -5.62
C ILE A 39 -0.30 5.80 -4.39
N LEU A 40 1.01 5.94 -4.52
CA LEU A 40 1.86 6.38 -3.41
C LEU A 40 1.52 7.80 -2.94
N LEU A 41 1.26 8.74 -3.85
CA LEU A 41 0.82 10.09 -3.48
C LEU A 41 -0.57 10.10 -2.84
N LEU A 42 -1.50 9.25 -3.29
CA LEU A 42 -2.79 9.06 -2.62
C LEU A 42 -2.57 8.61 -1.18
N LEU A 43 -1.75 7.58 -0.96
CA LEU A 43 -1.48 7.07 0.37
C LEU A 43 -0.77 8.11 1.23
N LEU A 44 0.21 8.85 0.68
CA LEU A 44 0.97 9.86 1.42
C LEU A 44 0.07 11.01 1.91
N ARG A 45 -0.84 11.49 1.06
CA ARG A 45 -1.69 12.66 1.36
C ARG A 45 -2.99 12.29 2.06
N GLY A 46 -3.58 11.15 1.70
CA GLY A 46 -4.88 10.68 2.19
C GLY A 46 -4.80 9.67 3.31
N GLY A 47 -3.61 9.17 3.63
CA GLY A 47 -3.42 8.12 4.62
C GLY A 47 -3.79 6.72 4.11
N PRO A 48 -3.82 5.74 5.03
CA PRO A 48 -4.08 4.35 4.70
C PRO A 48 -5.43 4.13 4.01
N GLN A 49 -5.49 3.19 3.07
CA GLN A 49 -6.69 2.92 2.27
C GLN A 49 -7.37 1.61 2.69
N ALA A 50 -8.70 1.61 2.68
CA ALA A 50 -9.49 0.42 3.00
C ALA A 50 -9.45 -0.59 1.85
N ALA A 51 -9.36 -1.87 2.23
CA ALA A 51 -9.52 -2.99 1.31
C ALA A 51 -10.36 -4.08 1.98
N VAL A 52 -11.03 -4.91 1.18
CA VAL A 52 -11.85 -6.02 1.67
C VAL A 52 -11.57 -7.30 0.89
N ASP A 53 -11.54 -8.41 1.61
CA ASP A 53 -11.60 -9.74 1.01
C ASP A 53 -13.02 -10.31 1.20
N VAL A 54 -13.56 -10.91 0.15
CA VAL A 54 -14.80 -11.69 0.24
C VAL A 54 -14.43 -13.16 0.33
N ARG A 55 -14.96 -13.85 1.34
CA ARG A 55 -14.75 -15.29 1.58
C ARG A 55 -16.07 -16.04 1.72
N THR A 56 -16.04 -17.36 1.58
CA THR A 56 -17.18 -18.21 1.94
C THR A 56 -17.46 -18.15 3.44
N GLY A 57 -18.75 -18.04 3.79
CA GLY A 57 -19.25 -17.94 5.16
C GLY A 57 -20.19 -19.08 5.55
N GLY A 58 -20.90 -18.91 6.68
CA GLY A 58 -21.84 -19.90 7.21
C GLY A 58 -21.19 -21.21 7.68
N PRO A 59 -21.97 -22.30 7.86
CA PRO A 59 -21.46 -23.60 8.33
C PRO A 59 -20.36 -24.17 7.43
N ILE A 60 -20.46 -23.93 6.11
CA ILE A 60 -19.43 -24.33 5.14
C ILE A 60 -18.14 -23.53 5.35
N GLY A 61 -18.24 -22.21 5.55
CA GLY A 61 -17.09 -21.35 5.84
C GLY A 61 -16.42 -21.62 7.20
N MET A 62 -17.12 -22.23 8.15
CA MET A 62 -16.53 -22.68 9.44
C MET A 62 -15.63 -23.91 9.27
N VAL A 63 -15.91 -24.77 8.29
CA VAL A 63 -15.10 -25.97 7.99
C VAL A 63 -14.03 -25.68 6.95
N SER A 64 -14.38 -24.92 5.89
CA SER A 64 -13.43 -24.43 4.90
C SER A 64 -13.81 -23.03 4.40
N SER A 65 -13.10 -22.02 4.90
CA SER A 65 -13.22 -20.65 4.40
C SER A 65 -12.37 -20.49 3.13
N ARG A 66 -13.01 -20.44 1.97
CA ARG A 66 -12.39 -20.20 0.67
C ARG A 66 -12.44 -18.71 0.33
N LEU A 67 -11.34 -18.18 -0.20
CA LEU A 67 -11.29 -16.83 -0.75
C LEU A 67 -12.08 -16.77 -2.07
N VAL A 68 -13.04 -15.87 -2.15
CA VAL A 68 -13.87 -15.62 -3.35
C VAL A 68 -13.26 -14.51 -4.18
N ALA A 69 -12.98 -13.37 -3.56
CA ALA A 69 -12.31 -12.23 -4.18
C ALA A 69 -11.37 -11.56 -3.17
N PRO A 70 -10.07 -11.43 -3.47
CA PRO A 70 -9.11 -10.72 -2.61
C PRO A 70 -9.03 -9.22 -2.93
N GLY A 71 -8.74 -8.43 -1.90
CA GLY A 71 -8.16 -7.09 -2.06
C GLY A 71 -9.02 -6.09 -2.83
N LEU A 72 -10.35 -6.21 -2.78
CA LEU A 72 -11.25 -5.25 -3.39
C LEU A 72 -11.12 -3.91 -2.66
N ASN A 73 -10.92 -2.82 -3.41
CA ASN A 73 -10.53 -1.53 -2.84
C ASN A 73 -10.90 -0.38 -3.80
N MET A 74 -10.78 0.85 -3.30
CA MET A 74 -11.09 2.07 -4.06
C MET A 74 -9.86 2.88 -4.50
N ILE A 75 -8.66 2.29 -4.45
CA ILE A 75 -7.41 3.00 -4.79
C ILE A 75 -7.41 3.46 -6.25
N GLY A 76 -7.82 2.60 -7.18
CA GLY A 76 -7.88 2.94 -8.60
C GLY A 76 -8.66 4.23 -8.88
N PRO A 77 -9.95 4.30 -8.49
CA PRO A 77 -10.75 5.51 -8.64
C PRO A 77 -10.19 6.71 -7.87
N ARG A 78 -9.77 6.52 -6.61
CA ARG A 78 -9.30 7.62 -5.75
C ARG A 78 -7.99 8.23 -6.21
N ALA A 79 -7.09 7.42 -6.79
CA ALA A 79 -5.82 7.88 -7.34
C ALA A 79 -5.94 8.38 -8.78
N GLY A 80 -7.14 8.32 -9.39
CA GLY A 80 -7.37 8.75 -10.77
C GLY A 80 -6.56 7.93 -11.79
N LEU A 81 -6.44 6.62 -11.57
CA LEU A 81 -5.62 5.76 -12.43
C LEU A 81 -6.25 5.61 -13.82
N ARG A 82 -5.39 5.46 -14.84
CA ARG A 82 -5.84 5.25 -16.21
C ARG A 82 -6.28 3.81 -16.44
N TYR A 83 -5.59 2.86 -15.79
CA TYR A 83 -5.80 1.42 -15.98
C TYR A 83 -6.19 0.75 -14.68
N MET A 84 -7.49 0.71 -14.42
CA MET A 84 -8.08 0.18 -13.18
C MET A 84 -7.82 -1.32 -13.00
N ASP A 85 -7.83 -2.07 -14.10
CA ASP A 85 -7.59 -3.52 -14.09
C ASP A 85 -6.16 -3.89 -13.65
N ASN A 86 -5.23 -2.94 -13.71
CA ASN A 86 -3.84 -3.15 -13.30
C ASN A 86 -3.60 -2.85 -11.81
N VAL A 87 -4.58 -2.35 -11.05
CA VAL A 87 -4.43 -2.05 -9.62
C VAL A 87 -3.82 -3.22 -8.83
N PRO A 88 -4.25 -4.49 -9.01
CA PRO A 88 -3.61 -5.61 -8.31
C PRO A 88 -2.12 -5.76 -8.63
N ALA A 89 -1.73 -5.56 -9.91
CA ALA A 89 -0.32 -5.64 -10.32
C ALA A 89 0.51 -4.49 -9.73
N TYR A 90 -0.04 -3.28 -9.75
CA TYR A 90 0.58 -2.09 -9.16
C TYR A 90 0.83 -2.26 -7.66
N LEU A 91 -0.19 -2.70 -6.91
CA LEU A 91 -0.06 -2.93 -5.47
C LEU A 91 0.95 -4.04 -5.15
N ASN A 92 0.97 -5.12 -5.95
CA ASN A 92 1.96 -6.19 -5.77
C ASN A 92 3.39 -5.70 -6.03
N ASN A 93 3.61 -4.86 -7.04
CA ASN A 93 4.92 -4.28 -7.31
C ASN A 93 5.37 -3.34 -6.19
N LEU A 94 4.49 -2.44 -5.75
CA LEU A 94 4.75 -1.53 -4.63
C LEU A 94 5.07 -2.30 -3.33
N PHE A 95 4.37 -3.40 -3.08
CA PHE A 95 4.68 -4.30 -1.96
C PHE A 95 6.04 -4.99 -2.13
N ARG A 96 6.35 -5.50 -3.33
CA ARG A 96 7.65 -6.11 -3.67
C ARG A 96 8.81 -5.13 -3.48
N LEU A 97 8.60 -3.86 -3.81
CA LEU A 97 9.57 -2.77 -3.63
C LEU A 97 9.69 -2.31 -2.17
N GLY A 98 8.84 -2.84 -1.26
CA GLY A 98 8.84 -2.51 0.16
C GLY A 98 8.24 -1.13 0.48
N LEU A 99 7.47 -0.55 -0.44
CA LEU A 99 6.90 0.80 -0.30
C LEU A 99 5.54 0.80 0.41
N ILE A 100 4.80 -0.32 0.37
CA ILE A 100 3.52 -0.47 1.05
C ILE A 100 3.43 -1.74 1.91
N TRP A 101 2.47 -1.76 2.83
CA TRP A 101 2.04 -2.94 3.59
C TRP A 101 0.58 -3.28 3.31
N PHE A 102 0.28 -4.57 3.30
CA PHE A 102 -1.08 -5.09 3.46
C PHE A 102 -1.26 -5.51 4.92
N SER A 103 -2.16 -4.84 5.65
CA SER A 103 -2.48 -5.20 7.05
C SER A 103 -3.87 -5.81 7.19
N GLN A 104 -4.02 -6.62 8.23
CA GLN A 104 -5.32 -7.12 8.72
C GLN A 104 -5.97 -6.16 9.72
N GLU A 105 -5.23 -5.18 10.24
CA GLU A 105 -5.81 -4.16 11.11
C GLU A 105 -6.73 -3.25 10.31
N GLN A 106 -7.82 -2.87 10.95
CA GLN A 106 -8.83 -2.03 10.33
C GLN A 106 -8.46 -0.57 10.46
N LEU A 107 -8.87 0.24 9.49
CA LEU A 107 -8.82 1.69 9.62
C LEU A 107 -9.66 2.17 10.81
N ARG A 108 -9.25 3.29 11.40
CA ARG A 108 -9.97 3.92 12.51
C ARG A 108 -11.38 4.37 12.11
N ASP A 109 -11.54 4.87 10.89
CA ASP A 109 -12.84 5.29 10.36
C ASP A 109 -13.57 4.10 9.70
N PRO A 110 -14.69 3.61 10.27
CA PRO A 110 -15.47 2.53 9.68
C PRO A 110 -16.18 2.93 8.38
N LEU A 111 -16.39 4.23 8.13
CA LEU A 111 -17.11 4.72 6.94
C LEU A 111 -16.36 4.37 5.65
N GLU A 112 -15.03 4.37 5.70
CA GLU A 112 -14.16 3.97 4.59
C GLU A 112 -14.50 2.57 4.06
N TYR A 113 -14.83 1.64 4.95
CA TYR A 113 -15.23 0.29 4.58
C TYR A 113 -16.63 0.24 3.98
N GLN A 114 -17.57 1.05 4.45
CA GLN A 114 -18.93 1.08 3.91
C GLN A 114 -18.92 1.49 2.43
N VAL A 115 -18.06 2.44 2.06
CA VAL A 115 -17.88 2.88 0.66
C VAL A 115 -17.35 1.73 -0.21
N VAL A 116 -16.36 0.97 0.28
CA VAL A 116 -15.80 -0.18 -0.44
C VAL A 116 -16.82 -1.31 -0.54
N GLU A 117 -17.49 -1.66 0.55
CA GLU A 117 -18.48 -2.74 0.61
C GLU A 117 -19.70 -2.49 -0.29
N ALA A 118 -20.02 -1.23 -0.57
CA ALA A 118 -21.08 -0.84 -1.49
C ALA A 118 -20.69 -0.91 -2.98
N GLN A 119 -19.44 -1.22 -3.32
CA GLN A 119 -19.00 -1.26 -4.71
C GLN A 119 -19.60 -2.45 -5.48
N PRO A 120 -19.88 -2.30 -6.79
CA PRO A 120 -20.54 -3.35 -7.57
C PRO A 120 -19.78 -4.68 -7.62
N ASP A 121 -18.45 -4.64 -7.65
CA ASP A 121 -17.57 -5.81 -7.67
C ASP A 121 -17.60 -6.58 -6.34
N VAL A 122 -17.62 -5.87 -5.21
CA VAL A 122 -17.79 -6.46 -3.88
C VAL A 122 -19.15 -7.12 -3.74
N LEU A 123 -20.22 -6.42 -4.13
CA LEU A 123 -21.59 -6.96 -4.10
C LEU A 123 -21.73 -8.18 -5.02
N ALA A 124 -21.15 -8.14 -6.22
CA ALA A 124 -21.14 -9.28 -7.13
C ALA A 124 -20.40 -10.48 -6.52
N ALA A 125 -19.25 -10.26 -5.87
CA ALA A 125 -18.53 -11.32 -5.17
C ALA A 125 -19.35 -11.91 -4.01
N MET A 126 -20.02 -11.06 -3.21
CA MET A 126 -20.89 -11.49 -2.11
C MET A 126 -22.08 -12.33 -2.59
N HIS A 127 -22.69 -11.95 -3.71
CA HIS A 127 -23.84 -12.66 -4.30
C HIS A 127 -23.45 -13.93 -5.07
N SER A 128 -22.16 -14.13 -5.39
CA SER A 128 -21.67 -15.33 -6.07
C SER A 128 -21.66 -16.59 -5.19
N VAL A 129 -21.87 -16.42 -3.87
CA VAL A 129 -21.86 -17.51 -2.89
C VAL A 129 -23.10 -17.47 -2.00
N ARG A 130 -23.58 -18.64 -1.55
CA ARG A 130 -24.78 -18.76 -0.71
C ARG A 130 -24.65 -18.04 0.64
N ALA A 131 -23.46 -18.05 1.22
CA ALA A 131 -23.13 -17.34 2.45
C ALA A 131 -21.71 -16.79 2.32
N HIS A 132 -21.52 -15.53 2.70
CA HIS A 132 -20.24 -14.83 2.59
C HIS A 132 -19.76 -14.32 3.96
N LYS A 133 -18.47 -14.01 4.05
CA LYS A 133 -17.83 -13.26 5.12
C LYS A 133 -16.95 -12.20 4.47
N VAL A 134 -17.16 -10.94 4.84
CA VAL A 134 -16.27 -9.84 4.46
C VAL A 134 -15.17 -9.72 5.51
N VAL A 135 -13.91 -9.70 5.06
CA VAL A 135 -12.75 -9.48 5.91
C VAL A 135 -12.15 -8.15 5.54
N ARG A 136 -12.24 -7.19 6.48
CA ARG A 136 -11.67 -5.87 6.33
C ARG A 136 -10.15 -5.91 6.49
N ARG A 137 -9.46 -5.20 5.61
CA ARG A 137 -8.00 -5.07 5.51
C ARG A 137 -7.65 -3.60 5.35
N SER A 138 -6.38 -3.28 5.39
CA SER A 138 -5.90 -1.93 5.11
C SER A 138 -4.59 -1.95 4.34
N ILE A 139 -4.34 -0.90 3.57
CA ILE A 139 -3.13 -0.70 2.77
C ILE A 139 -2.45 0.56 3.27
N HIS A 140 -1.19 0.44 3.68
CA HIS A 140 -0.41 1.51 4.32
C HIS A 140 0.88 1.77 3.56
N LEU A 141 1.44 2.97 3.68
CA LEU A 141 2.84 3.18 3.35
C LEU A 141 3.72 2.55 4.44
N THR A 142 4.87 2.02 4.04
CA THR A 142 5.94 1.70 4.99
C THR A 142 6.71 2.98 5.34
N PRO A 143 7.48 3.02 6.44
CA PRO A 143 8.40 4.14 6.71
C PRO A 143 9.34 4.41 5.53
N PHE A 144 9.86 3.35 4.91
CA PHE A 144 10.70 3.45 3.72
C PHE A 144 9.94 4.05 2.52
N GLY A 145 8.66 3.69 2.36
CA GLY A 145 7.77 4.26 1.35
C GLY A 145 7.47 5.74 1.59
N VAL A 146 7.23 6.15 2.84
CA VAL A 146 7.04 7.56 3.21
C VAL A 146 8.28 8.38 2.84
N ASP A 147 9.45 7.92 3.26
CA ASP A 147 10.72 8.60 2.97
C ASP A 147 10.98 8.67 1.45
N PHE A 148 10.68 7.59 0.72
CA PHE A 148 10.77 7.56 -0.73
C PHE A 148 9.86 8.61 -1.39
N CYS A 149 8.59 8.69 -0.97
CA CYS A 149 7.67 9.66 -1.54
C CYS A 149 8.13 11.09 -1.28
N ARG A 150 8.56 11.39 -0.05
CA ARG A 150 9.07 12.71 0.33
C ARG A 150 10.34 13.09 -0.43
N ALA A 151 11.21 12.13 -0.67
CA ALA A 151 12.48 12.37 -1.37
C ALA A 151 12.33 12.47 -2.90
N CYS A 152 11.36 11.77 -3.49
CA CYS A 152 11.32 11.55 -4.95
C CYS A 152 10.03 11.99 -5.66
N LEU A 153 8.90 12.13 -4.95
CA LEU A 153 7.58 12.35 -5.58
C LEU A 153 6.91 13.66 -5.17
N VAL A 154 7.23 14.16 -3.98
CA VAL A 154 6.73 15.45 -3.48
C VAL A 154 7.46 16.59 -4.22
N SER A 155 6.71 17.59 -4.69
CA SER A 155 7.31 18.75 -5.36
C SER A 155 8.12 19.59 -4.38
N GLU A 156 9.15 20.28 -4.86
CA GLU A 156 10.01 21.16 -4.03
C GLU A 156 9.20 22.24 -3.27
N ASP A 157 8.04 22.64 -3.82
CA ASP A 157 7.16 23.67 -3.25
C ASP A 157 6.12 23.14 -2.24
N GLU A 158 6.01 21.82 -2.06
CA GLU A 158 5.00 21.22 -1.17
C GLU A 158 5.52 21.14 0.27
N ASP A 159 4.72 21.64 1.22
CA ASP A 159 5.07 21.62 2.64
C ASP A 159 4.97 20.20 3.21
N VAL A 160 6.11 19.50 3.22
CA VAL A 160 6.24 18.14 3.75
C VAL A 160 5.82 18.06 5.22
N ALA A 161 5.91 19.15 6.00
CA ALA A 161 5.52 19.18 7.41
C ALA A 161 3.99 19.17 7.60
N ALA A 162 3.21 19.53 6.58
CA ALA A 162 1.75 19.48 6.60
C ALA A 162 1.18 18.10 6.24
N LEU A 163 2.01 17.15 5.80
CA LEU A 163 1.57 15.82 5.42
C LEU A 163 1.19 14.98 6.66
N PRO A 164 0.16 14.12 6.57
CA PRO A 164 -0.24 13.24 7.66
C PRO A 164 0.92 12.39 8.18
N GLU A 165 0.93 12.14 9.49
CA GLU A 165 1.83 11.15 10.08
C GLU A 165 1.29 9.74 9.75
N HIS A 166 2.13 8.94 9.09
CA HIS A 166 1.80 7.55 8.74
C HIS A 166 2.30 6.65 9.86
N GLN A 167 1.39 6.14 10.67
CA GLN A 167 1.72 5.19 11.74
C GLN A 167 1.84 3.79 11.16
N ALA A 168 2.75 2.98 11.71
CA ALA A 168 2.79 1.58 11.35
C ALA A 168 1.49 0.92 11.82
N PRO A 169 1.00 -0.10 11.10
CA PRO A 169 -0.24 -0.78 11.45
C PRO A 169 -0.27 -1.29 12.92
N HIS A 170 0.91 -1.56 13.51
CA HIS A 170 1.08 -2.05 14.88
C HIS A 170 1.08 -0.98 16.00
N ASP A 171 0.94 0.31 15.69
CA ASP A 171 1.01 1.39 16.69
C ASP A 171 -0.37 1.99 17.05
N ILE A 172 -1.46 1.27 16.76
CA ILE A 172 -2.81 1.69 17.14
C ILE A 172 -3.11 1.17 18.56
N GLU A 173 -2.68 1.92 19.58
CA GLU A 173 -3.22 1.82 20.95
C GLU A 173 -4.68 2.29 21.03
#